data_AF-A0AA43L1H9-F1
#
_entry.id   AF-A0AA43L1H9-F1
#
_cell.length_a   1.000
_cell.length_b   1.000
_cell.length_c   1.000
_cell.angle_alpha   90.00
_cell.angle_beta   90.00
_cell.angle_gamma   90.00
#
_symmetry.space_group_name_H-M   'P 1'
#
loop_
_entity.id
_entity.type
_entity.pdbx_description
1 polymer ?
#
loop_
_entity_poly.entity_id
_entity_poly.type
_entity_poly.pdbx_seq_one_letter_code
_entity_poly.pdbx_strand_id
1 'polypeptide(L)'
;MKRKFLETVMIVTISVAAGWNVYQSENKIILSELGLANVEALANWEWIPGGNPPPLGTIGKQERCKLELGGGMFTSSVEYICYEQYVCPSCTCTPVPCGVVF
;
A
#
# COMPACT_ATOMS: atom_id res chain seq x y z
N MET A 1 57.94 -30.48 7.08
CA MET A 1 56.85 -29.90 7.91
C MET A 1 56.38 -28.53 7.42
N LYS A 2 57.28 -27.60 7.04
CA LYS A 2 56.92 -26.23 6.63
C LYS A 2 56.02 -26.12 5.38
N ARG A 3 56.23 -26.96 4.35
CA ARG A 3 55.42 -26.95 3.12
C ARG A 3 53.99 -27.45 3.30
N LYS A 4 53.81 -28.52 4.09
CA LYS A 4 52.47 -29.05 4.43
C LYS A 4 51.68 -28.07 5.30
N PHE A 5 52.36 -27.34 6.19
CA PHE A 5 51.74 -26.29 7.01
C PHE A 5 51.21 -25.13 6.14
N LEU A 6 51.98 -24.67 5.16
CA LEU A 6 51.55 -23.61 4.22
C LEU A 6 50.36 -24.05 3.35
N GLU A 7 50.36 -25.28 2.84
CA GLU A 7 49.23 -25.82 2.05
C GLU A 7 47.94 -25.87 2.89
N THR A 8 48.02 -26.32 4.15
CA THR A 8 46.84 -26.36 5.04
C THR A 8 46.34 -24.96 5.37
N VAL A 9 47.24 -24.01 5.67
CA VAL A 9 46.85 -22.62 5.95
C VAL A 9 46.15 -21.99 4.75
N MET A 10 46.63 -22.24 3.53
CA MET A 10 46.02 -21.72 2.31
C MET A 10 44.58 -22.22 2.12
N ILE A 11 44.35 -23.53 2.31
CA ILE A 11 43.01 -24.12 2.21
C ILE A 11 42.06 -23.51 3.25
N VAL A 12 42.50 -23.38 4.50
CA VAL A 12 41.70 -22.79 5.58
C VAL A 12 41.31 -21.34 5.26
N THR A 13 42.24 -20.54 4.74
CA THR A 13 41.94 -19.14 4.39
C THR A 13 40.91 -19.01 3.28
N ILE A 14 40.95 -19.87 2.25
CA ILE A 14 39.97 -19.86 1.14
C ILE A 14 38.58 -20.24 1.66
N SER A 15 38.49 -21.28 2.50
CA SER A 15 37.24 -21.72 3.12
C SER A 15 36.60 -20.64 3.98
N VAL A 16 37.40 -19.95 4.80
CA VAL A 16 36.93 -18.84 5.66
C VAL A 16 36.47 -17.65 4.82
N ALA A 17 37.20 -17.28 3.77
CA ALA A 17 36.80 -16.18 2.88
C ALA A 17 35.50 -16.48 2.11
N ALA A 18 35.33 -17.71 1.63
CA ALA A 18 34.09 -18.14 0.98
C ALA A 18 32.91 -18.17 1.98
N GLY A 19 33.12 -18.74 3.17
CA GLY A 19 32.12 -18.76 4.24
C GLY A 19 31.73 -17.37 4.73
N TRP A 20 32.70 -16.44 4.81
CA TRP A 20 32.44 -15.05 5.18
C TRP A 20 31.59 -14.33 4.13
N ASN A 21 31.85 -14.54 2.83
CA ASN A 21 31.03 -13.96 1.76
C ASN A 21 29.59 -14.50 1.78
N VAL A 22 29.41 -15.80 2.04
CA VAL A 22 28.07 -16.41 2.19
C VAL A 22 27.37 -15.87 3.44
N TYR A 23 28.04 -15.81 4.58
CA TYR A 23 27.50 -15.26 5.83
C TYR A 23 27.12 -13.77 5.71
N GLN A 24 27.93 -12.97 5.02
CA GLN A 24 27.59 -11.58 4.70
C GLN A 24 26.42 -11.47 3.71
N SER A 25 26.27 -12.44 2.80
CA SER A 25 25.15 -12.47 1.86
C SER A 25 23.81 -12.69 2.55
N GLU A 26 23.76 -13.47 3.64
CA GLU A 26 22.53 -13.69 4.41
C GLU A 26 22.12 -12.46 5.24
N ASN A 27 23.07 -11.60 5.60
CA ASN A 27 22.80 -10.35 6.34
C ASN A 27 22.22 -9.21 5.49
N LYS A 28 21.94 -9.44 4.19
CA LYS A 28 21.38 -8.45 3.27
C LYS A 28 19.98 -8.81 2.76
N ILE A 29 19.04 -9.05 3.65
CA ILE A 29 17.63 -8.73 3.37
C ILE A 29 17.07 -7.96 4.57
N ILE A 30 17.63 -6.77 4.80
CA ILE A 30 16.99 -5.78 5.67
C ILE A 30 16.00 -5.03 4.77
N LEU A 31 14.81 -5.61 4.61
CA LEU A 31 13.67 -4.81 4.17
C LEU A 31 13.43 -3.79 5.29
N SER A 32 13.47 -2.51 4.95
CA SER A 32 13.04 -1.46 5.88
C SER A 32 11.66 -1.82 6.43
N GLU A 33 11.40 -1.59 7.72
CA GLU A 33 10.06 -1.82 8.30
C GLU A 33 8.95 -1.18 7.44
N LEU A 34 9.26 -0.05 6.80
CA LEU A 34 8.37 0.64 5.86
C LEU A 34 8.15 -0.12 4.54
N GLY A 35 9.18 -0.81 4.04
CA GLY A 35 9.10 -1.65 2.85
C GLY A 35 8.34 -2.94 3.12
N LEU A 36 8.56 -3.54 4.29
CA LEU A 36 7.81 -4.73 4.73
C LEU A 36 6.34 -4.40 4.96
N ALA A 37 6.03 -3.28 5.64
CA ALA A 37 4.67 -2.83 5.85
C ALA A 37 3.91 -2.53 4.54
N ASN A 38 4.58 -1.99 3.51
CA ASN A 38 3.96 -1.75 2.20
C ASN A 38 3.64 -3.06 1.46
N VAL A 39 4.52 -4.06 1.56
CA VAL A 39 4.30 -5.39 0.95
C VAL A 39 3.20 -6.14 1.69
N GLU A 40 3.21 -6.11 3.02
CA GLU A 40 2.15 -6.69 3.84
C GLU A 40 0.81 -5.99 3.63
N ALA A 41 0.79 -4.66 3.50
CA ALA A 41 -0.41 -3.91 3.18
C ALA A 41 -0.96 -4.26 1.79
N LEU A 42 -0.10 -4.49 0.80
CA LEU A 42 -0.52 -4.92 -0.53
C LEU A 42 -1.06 -6.37 -0.50
N ALA A 43 -0.39 -7.28 0.20
CA ALA A 43 -0.80 -8.68 0.33
C ALA A 43 -2.05 -8.89 1.21
N ASN A 44 -2.35 -7.97 2.12
CA ASN A 44 -3.58 -8.01 2.94
C ASN A 44 -4.85 -8.01 2.08
N TRP A 45 -4.81 -7.38 0.90
CA TRP A 45 -5.92 -7.39 -0.06
C TRP A 45 -6.06 -8.71 -0.82
N GLU A 46 -5.04 -9.59 -0.79
CA GLU A 46 -5.07 -10.90 -1.46
C GLU A 46 -5.56 -12.02 -0.54
N TRP A 47 -5.45 -11.87 0.79
CA TRP A 47 -5.86 -12.90 1.75
C TRP A 47 -7.24 -12.63 2.34
N ILE A 48 -8.26 -12.66 1.49
CA ILE A 48 -9.65 -12.73 1.94
C ILE A 48 -10.11 -14.18 1.80
N PRO A 49 -10.25 -14.95 2.90
CA PRO A 49 -10.72 -16.32 2.84
C PRO A 49 -12.18 -16.30 2.35
N GLY A 50 -12.39 -16.69 1.09
CA GLY A 50 -13.71 -16.70 0.44
C GLY A 50 -13.89 -15.75 -0.75
N GLY A 51 -12.85 -15.09 -1.25
CA GLY A 51 -12.86 -14.41 -2.56
C GLY A 51 -13.81 -13.22 -2.72
N ASN A 52 -14.53 -12.84 -1.66
CA ASN A 52 -15.40 -11.69 -1.66
C ASN A 52 -14.58 -10.46 -1.25
N PRO A 53 -14.53 -9.39 -2.05
CA PRO A 53 -13.87 -8.16 -1.63
C PRO A 53 -14.49 -7.64 -0.33
N PRO A 54 -13.75 -6.86 0.49
CA PRO A 54 -14.32 -6.26 1.68
C PRO A 54 -15.56 -5.44 1.29
N PRO A 55 -16.56 -5.33 2.19
CA PRO A 55 -17.79 -4.60 1.88
C PRO A 55 -17.44 -3.17 1.45
N LEU A 56 -18.04 -2.72 0.36
CA LEU A 56 -17.88 -1.36 -0.13
C LEU A 56 -18.54 -0.39 0.85
N GLY A 57 -17.79 0.63 1.28
CA GLY A 57 -18.39 1.78 1.94
C GLY A 57 -18.64 2.90 0.95
N THR A 58 -19.33 3.95 1.39
CA THR A 58 -19.62 5.12 0.54
C THR A 58 -18.93 6.37 1.08
N ILE A 59 -18.20 7.06 0.21
CA ILE A 59 -17.59 8.36 0.54
C ILE A 59 -18.23 9.46 -0.30
N GLY A 60 -18.37 10.63 0.29
CA GLY A 60 -18.92 11.78 -0.41
C GLY A 60 -17.84 12.66 -1.03
N LYS A 61 -18.14 13.19 -2.22
CA LYS A 61 -17.28 14.12 -2.94
C LYS A 61 -18.12 15.30 -3.40
N GLN A 62 -17.58 16.50 -3.22
CA GLN A 62 -18.19 17.71 -3.74
C GLN A 62 -17.91 17.83 -5.23
N GLU A 63 -18.98 17.93 -6.02
CA GLU A 63 -18.89 18.19 -7.46
C GLU A 63 -19.63 19.49 -7.80
N ARG A 64 -19.18 20.15 -8.87
CA ARG A 64 -19.85 21.36 -9.37
C ARG A 64 -21.06 20.94 -10.19
N CYS A 65 -22.18 21.61 -9.95
CA CYS A 65 -23.44 21.36 -10.62
C CYS A 65 -24.05 22.67 -11.13
N LYS A 66 -24.99 22.56 -12.07
CA LYS A 66 -25.77 23.70 -12.58
C LYS A 66 -27.12 23.70 -11.86
N LEU A 67 -27.42 24.80 -11.17
CA LEU A 67 -28.70 24.98 -10.51
C LEU A 67 -29.57 25.94 -11.32
N GLU A 68 -30.75 25.51 -11.70
CA GLU A 68 -31.77 26.38 -12.28
C GLU A 68 -32.75 26.80 -11.18
N LEU A 69 -32.80 28.10 -10.92
CA LEU A 69 -33.86 28.71 -10.12
C LEU A 69 -34.69 29.58 -11.07
N GLY A 70 -35.97 29.80 -10.78
CA GLY A 70 -36.89 30.55 -11.66
C GLY A 70 -36.45 31.97 -12.08
N GLY A 71 -35.28 32.45 -11.65
CA GLY A 71 -34.63 33.69 -12.08
C GLY A 71 -33.29 33.54 -12.82
N GLY A 72 -32.83 32.32 -13.16
CA GLY A 72 -31.60 32.09 -13.94
C GLY A 72 -30.85 30.80 -13.63
N MET A 73 -29.78 30.55 -14.39
CA MET A 73 -28.89 29.39 -14.24
C MET A 73 -27.64 29.78 -13.45
N PHE A 74 -27.34 29.04 -12.38
CA PHE A 74 -26.20 29.25 -11.49
C PHE A 74 -25.19 28.11 -11.67
N THR A 75 -23.96 28.43 -12.09
CA THR A 75 -22.89 27.45 -12.36
C THR A 75 -21.88 27.32 -11.21
N SER A 76 -22.03 28.12 -10.15
CA SER A 76 -21.21 28.09 -8.95
C SER A 76 -21.79 27.22 -7.83
N SER A 77 -22.84 26.45 -8.13
CA SER A 77 -23.46 25.54 -7.18
C SER A 77 -22.66 24.24 -7.06
N VAL A 78 -22.79 23.58 -5.91
CA VAL A 78 -22.16 22.30 -5.63
C VAL A 78 -23.21 21.27 -5.20
N GLU A 79 -22.93 20.02 -5.50
CA GLU A 79 -23.67 18.85 -5.02
C GLU A 79 -22.70 17.89 -4.33
N TYR A 80 -23.22 17.07 -3.43
CA TYR A 80 -22.45 16.05 -2.75
C TYR A 80 -22.87 14.68 -3.27
N ILE A 81 -21.97 14.04 -4.02
CA ILE A 81 -22.21 12.74 -4.65
C ILE A 81 -21.49 11.66 -3.85
N CYS A 82 -22.17 10.55 -3.62
CA CYS A 82 -21.62 9.40 -2.92
C CYS A 82 -21.05 8.38 -3.92
N TYR A 83 -19.81 7.94 -3.68
CA TYR A 83 -19.13 6.92 -4.47
C TYR A 83 -18.74 5.75 -3.59
N GLU A 84 -18.86 4.54 -4.14
CA GLU A 84 -18.41 3.32 -3.47
C GLU A 84 -16.88 3.24 -3.47
N GLN A 85 -16.28 2.98 -2.31
CA GLN A 85 -14.84 2.79 -2.16
C GLN A 85 -14.48 1.72 -1.14
N TYR A 86 -13.36 1.04 -1.40
CA TYR A 86 -12.76 0.07 -0.49
C TYR A 86 -11.98 0.70 0.67
N VAL A 87 -11.73 2.02 0.63
CA VAL A 87 -10.88 2.74 1.60
C VAL A 87 -11.52 2.80 3.00
N CYS A 88 -12.85 2.75 3.09
CA CYS A 88 -13.57 2.78 4.36
C CYS A 88 -14.89 2.00 4.29
N PRO A 89 -14.87 0.68 4.56
CA PRO A 89 -16.06 -0.19 4.49
C PRO A 89 -17.24 0.22 5.37
N SER A 90 -16.97 0.90 6.48
CA SER A 90 -17.97 1.37 7.45
C SER A 90 -18.46 2.80 7.18
N CYS A 91 -17.88 3.49 6.20
CA CYS A 91 -18.30 4.85 5.87
C CYS A 91 -19.66 4.85 5.17
N THR A 92 -20.51 5.78 5.59
CA THR A 92 -21.79 6.05 4.96
C THR A 92 -21.81 7.48 4.44
N CYS A 93 -22.47 7.68 3.32
CA CYS A 93 -22.63 8.97 2.68
C CYS A 93 -24.11 9.22 2.39
N THR A 94 -24.55 10.45 2.66
CA THR A 94 -25.88 10.92 2.27
C THR A 94 -25.69 11.92 1.14
N PRO A 95 -26.26 11.68 -0.06
CA PRO A 95 -26.11 12.59 -1.17
C PRO A 95 -26.87 13.89 -0.87
N VAL A 96 -26.28 15.00 -1.28
CA VAL A 96 -26.87 16.33 -1.10
C VAL A 96 -27.08 16.95 -2.48
N PRO A 97 -28.34 17.25 -2.86
CA PRO A 97 -28.64 17.77 -4.19
C PRO A 97 -27.96 19.11 -4.46
N CYS A 98 -27.92 19.49 -5.73
CA CYS A 98 -27.29 20.73 -6.16
C CYS A 98 -27.84 21.95 -5.42
N GLY A 99 -26.96 22.71 -4.76
CA GLY A 99 -27.26 24.03 -4.20
C GLY A 99 -28.03 24.04 -2.87
N VAL A 100 -28.21 22.90 -2.20
CA VAL A 100 -28.65 22.87 -0.80
C VAL A 100 -27.46 22.96 0.14
N VAL A 101 -27.63 23.71 1.24
CA VAL A 101 -26.61 23.94 2.26
C VAL A 101 -26.85 22.95 3.41
N PHE A 102 -25.77 22.37 3.93
CA PHE A 102 -25.76 21.47 5.10
C PHE A 102 -26.13 22.20 6.39
#